data_AF-A0AA96ZWM9-F1
#
_entry.id   AF-A0AA96ZWM9-F1
#
_cell.length_a   1.000
_cell.length_b   1.000
_cell.length_c   1.000
_cell.angle_alpha   90.00
_cell.angle_beta   90.00
_cell.angle_gamma   90.00
#
_symmetry.space_group_name_H-M   'P 1'
#
loop_
_entity.id
_entity.type
_entity.pdbx_description
1 polymer ?
#
loop_
_entity_poly.entity_id
_entity_poly.type
_entity_poly.pdbx_seq_one_letter_code
_entity_poly.pdbx_strand_id
1 'polypeptide(L)'
;MPKIAYNEKGFKQDSLDLIDEINEIVDDFTNQGYTLTLRQVYYQLVSRDFIRNNEKSYNRIKYLVNDGRLAGLIDWEAIVDRTRTLRKFPSWDTPEDLLRAAANQYKVDMWENQPAHVEVWVEKDALIDIVANACEVYDVPHFSCRGYTSQSEMWQAAQRFRSAEEQGRGIVVIHLGDHDPSGIDMSRDIEDRLNMFGADVVFKRIALNWDQILEYTPPPNPTKLTDSRSSDYVRKFGHECWELDALSPNVIAGLITDEIEEYIDWPQWKDQKAREDYEKKALSQIVYEYSIKSTGGGERRTCRCYQCEREFQYTDSDILFFEKYELNCLVCPECKELTEVIDADVARKELENEYGVDF
;
A
#
# COMPACT_ATOMS: atom_id res chain seq x y z
N MET A 1 -1.68 -7.28 -20.08
CA MET A 1 -1.51 -8.57 -19.38
C MET A 1 -0.93 -9.60 -20.34
N PRO A 2 0.33 -10.02 -20.15
CA PRO A 2 1.07 -10.85 -21.09
C PRO A 2 0.71 -12.34 -20.99
N LYS A 3 -0.35 -12.79 -21.68
CA LYS A 3 -0.61 -14.23 -21.94
C LYS A 3 0.38 -14.79 -22.98
N ILE A 4 1.65 -14.93 -22.61
CA ILE A 4 2.72 -15.41 -23.48
C ILE A 4 2.82 -16.94 -23.36
N ALA A 5 2.67 -17.64 -24.47
CA ALA A 5 2.87 -19.08 -24.56
C ALA A 5 4.35 -19.42 -24.79
N TYR A 6 4.86 -20.36 -23.99
CA TYR A 6 6.24 -20.87 -24.05
C TYR A 6 6.29 -22.38 -24.34
N ASN A 7 5.19 -23.10 -24.17
CA ASN A 7 5.10 -24.52 -24.46
C ASN A 7 3.70 -24.90 -24.95
N GLU A 8 3.62 -25.66 -26.04
CA GLU A 8 2.37 -26.24 -26.51
C GLU A 8 2.01 -27.46 -25.65
N LYS A 9 0.93 -27.34 -24.89
CA LYS A 9 0.44 -28.40 -24.00
C LYS A 9 -1.03 -28.66 -24.25
N GLY A 10 -1.38 -29.92 -24.46
CA GLY A 10 -2.78 -30.34 -24.57
C GLY A 10 -3.44 -30.43 -23.20
N PHE A 11 -4.59 -29.80 -23.03
CA PHE A 11 -5.42 -29.88 -21.83
C PHE A 11 -6.67 -30.72 -22.10
N LYS A 12 -7.16 -31.40 -21.07
CA LYS A 12 -8.50 -32.01 -21.10
C LYS A 12 -9.55 -30.91 -20.90
N GLN A 13 -10.78 -31.15 -21.32
CA GLN A 13 -11.87 -30.17 -21.17
C GLN A 13 -12.04 -29.73 -19.72
N ASP A 14 -12.13 -30.66 -18.76
CA ASP A 14 -12.22 -30.34 -17.33
C ASP A 14 -11.07 -29.49 -16.79
N SER A 15 -9.90 -29.52 -17.45
CA SER A 15 -8.76 -28.67 -17.09
C SER A 15 -8.88 -27.28 -17.69
N LEU A 16 -9.45 -27.15 -18.89
CA LEU A 16 -9.74 -25.86 -19.53
C LEU A 16 -10.84 -25.14 -18.77
N ASP A 17 -11.93 -25.83 -18.45
CA ASP A 17 -13.04 -25.25 -17.67
C ASP A 17 -12.52 -24.69 -16.33
N LEU A 18 -11.65 -25.43 -15.64
CA LEU A 18 -11.06 -24.97 -14.38
C LEU A 18 -10.05 -23.82 -14.56
N ILE A 19 -9.39 -23.72 -15.72
CA ILE A 19 -8.53 -22.57 -16.04
C ILE A 19 -9.38 -21.32 -16.29
N ASP A 20 -10.53 -21.47 -16.95
CA ASP A 20 -11.46 -20.38 -17.20
C ASP A 20 -12.01 -19.84 -15.87
N GLU A 21 -12.43 -20.71 -14.96
CA GLU A 21 -12.82 -20.33 -13.59
C GLU A 21 -11.68 -19.59 -12.86
N ILE A 22 -10.43 -20.08 -12.96
CA ILE A 22 -9.28 -19.39 -12.36
C ILE A 22 -9.10 -17.98 -12.94
N ASN A 23 -9.26 -17.82 -14.26
CA ASN A 23 -9.14 -16.51 -14.90
C ASN A 23 -10.24 -15.57 -14.43
N GLU A 24 -11.50 -16.02 -14.35
CA GLU A 24 -12.61 -15.20 -13.83
C GLU A 24 -12.34 -14.73 -12.39
N ILE A 25 -11.89 -15.64 -11.52
CA ILE A 25 -11.52 -15.29 -10.14
C ILE A 25 -10.41 -14.24 -10.12
N VAL A 26 -9.36 -14.42 -10.91
CA VAL A 26 -8.25 -13.47 -10.92
C VAL A 26 -8.67 -12.12 -11.49
N ASP A 27 -9.45 -12.09 -12.56
CA ASP A 27 -9.93 -10.87 -13.19
C ASP A 27 -10.82 -10.07 -12.22
N ASP A 28 -11.71 -10.75 -11.48
CA ASP A 28 -12.54 -10.13 -10.43
C ASP A 28 -11.70 -9.39 -9.38
N PHE A 29 -10.65 -10.03 -8.87
CA PHE A 29 -9.77 -9.43 -7.85
C PHE A 29 -8.85 -8.36 -8.43
N THR A 30 -8.37 -8.55 -9.66
CA THR A 30 -7.54 -7.57 -10.36
C THR A 30 -8.32 -6.28 -10.62
N ASN A 31 -9.59 -6.39 -10.99
CA ASN A 31 -10.49 -5.23 -11.16
C ASN A 31 -10.72 -4.46 -9.84
N GLN A 32 -10.52 -5.11 -8.70
CA GLN A 32 -10.58 -4.49 -7.36
C GLN A 32 -9.20 -3.97 -6.89
N GLY A 33 -8.15 -4.09 -7.72
CA GLY A 33 -6.79 -3.66 -7.40
C GLY A 33 -5.95 -4.69 -6.63
N TYR A 34 -6.42 -5.93 -6.51
CA TYR A 34 -5.69 -6.99 -5.80
C TYR A 34 -5.07 -8.00 -6.76
N THR A 35 -3.85 -8.45 -6.44
CA THR A 35 -3.25 -9.65 -7.03
C THR A 35 -3.39 -10.82 -6.06
N LEU A 36 -3.55 -12.04 -6.57
CA LEU A 36 -3.71 -13.23 -5.74
C LEU A 36 -2.43 -14.08 -5.74
N THR A 37 -2.17 -14.75 -4.62
CA THR A 37 -1.22 -15.86 -4.58
C THR A 37 -1.88 -17.16 -5.03
N LEU A 38 -1.10 -18.17 -5.40
CA LEU A 38 -1.62 -19.49 -5.79
C LEU A 38 -2.52 -20.12 -4.70
N ARG A 39 -2.17 -19.90 -3.42
CA ARG A 39 -2.95 -20.44 -2.29
C ARG A 39 -4.29 -19.73 -2.15
N GLN A 40 -4.35 -18.43 -2.41
CA GLN A 40 -5.60 -17.69 -2.38
C GLN A 40 -6.51 -18.10 -3.53
N VAL A 41 -5.98 -18.28 -4.75
CA VAL A 41 -6.75 -18.84 -5.88
C VAL A 41 -7.34 -20.21 -5.50
N TYR A 42 -6.55 -21.07 -4.86
CA TYR A 42 -7.04 -22.36 -4.37
C TYR A 42 -8.21 -22.20 -3.38
N TYR A 43 -8.11 -21.34 -2.37
CA TYR A 43 -9.19 -21.15 -1.41
C TYR A 43 -10.43 -20.50 -2.03
N GLN A 44 -10.27 -19.61 -3.00
CA GLN A 44 -11.39 -19.04 -3.77
C GLN A 44 -12.12 -20.08 -4.62
N LEU A 45 -11.41 -21.10 -5.14
CA LEU A 45 -12.03 -22.24 -5.82
C LEU A 45 -12.74 -23.17 -4.83
N VAL A 46 -12.18 -23.35 -3.63
CA VAL A 46 -12.80 -24.15 -2.56
C VAL A 46 -14.09 -23.48 -2.05
N SER A 47 -14.06 -22.18 -1.77
CA SER A 47 -15.21 -21.45 -1.23
C SER A 47 -16.38 -21.37 -2.22
N ARG A 48 -16.08 -21.36 -3.52
CA ARG A 48 -17.07 -21.43 -4.61
C ARG A 48 -17.48 -22.86 -5.00
N ASP A 49 -17.07 -23.87 -4.22
CA ASP A 49 -17.39 -25.30 -4.39
C ASP A 49 -16.93 -25.93 -5.73
N PHE A 50 -15.93 -25.33 -6.40
CA PHE A 50 -15.34 -25.90 -7.62
C PHE A 50 -14.40 -27.07 -7.32
N ILE A 51 -13.73 -27.04 -6.16
CA ILE A 51 -12.79 -28.08 -5.74
C ILE A 51 -12.93 -28.39 -4.24
N ARG A 52 -12.59 -29.63 -3.87
CA ARG A 52 -12.56 -30.04 -2.46
C ARG A 52 -11.36 -29.47 -1.75
N ASN A 53 -11.52 -29.05 -0.49
CA ASN A 53 -10.41 -28.64 0.37
C ASN A 53 -9.56 -29.84 0.80
N ASN A 54 -8.49 -30.16 0.07
CA ASN A 54 -7.49 -31.15 0.46
C ASN A 54 -6.18 -30.98 -0.33
N GLU A 55 -5.12 -31.60 0.17
CA GLU A 55 -3.78 -31.52 -0.41
C GLU A 55 -3.69 -32.03 -1.86
N LYS A 56 -4.49 -33.03 -2.25
CA LYS A 56 -4.50 -33.53 -3.64
C LYS A 56 -5.08 -32.49 -4.59
N SER A 57 -6.16 -31.83 -4.20
CA SER A 57 -6.73 -30.71 -4.97
C SER A 57 -5.74 -29.56 -5.07
N TYR A 58 -5.09 -29.17 -3.96
CA TYR A 58 -4.09 -28.10 -3.97
C TYR A 58 -2.95 -28.39 -4.95
N ASN A 59 -2.38 -29.60 -4.89
CA ASN A 59 -1.33 -30.01 -5.82
C ASN A 59 -1.82 -30.01 -7.27
N ARG A 60 -3.05 -30.46 -7.54
CA ARG A 60 -3.65 -30.39 -8.88
C ARG A 60 -3.72 -28.95 -9.41
N ILE A 61 -4.20 -28.00 -8.60
CA ILE A 61 -4.28 -26.57 -8.99
C ILE A 61 -2.89 -25.99 -9.20
N LYS A 62 -1.94 -26.29 -8.33
CA LYS A 62 -0.54 -25.86 -8.48
C LYS A 62 0.05 -26.25 -9.83
N TYR A 63 -0.12 -27.51 -10.23
CA TYR A 63 0.38 -27.97 -11.53
C TYR A 63 -0.42 -27.37 -12.69
N LEU A 64 -1.74 -27.26 -12.56
CA LEU A 64 -2.61 -26.70 -13.60
C LEU A 64 -2.27 -25.23 -13.88
N VAL A 65 -2.08 -24.40 -12.84
CA VAL A 65 -1.71 -23.00 -12.99
C VAL A 65 -0.35 -22.86 -13.67
N ASN A 66 0.63 -23.67 -13.25
CA ASN A 66 1.95 -23.69 -13.89
C ASN A 66 1.88 -24.05 -15.38
N ASP A 67 1.11 -25.09 -15.71
CA ASP A 67 0.94 -25.56 -17.08
C ASP A 67 0.15 -24.56 -17.94
N GLY A 68 -0.93 -24.00 -17.40
CA GLY A 68 -1.75 -22.99 -18.05
C GLY A 68 -0.96 -21.72 -18.37
N ARG A 69 -0.04 -21.31 -17.49
CA ARG A 69 0.90 -20.21 -17.76
C ARG A 69 1.87 -20.51 -18.89
N LEU A 70 2.49 -21.68 -18.86
CA LEU A 70 3.40 -22.11 -19.92
C LEU A 70 2.69 -22.21 -21.28
N ALA A 71 1.40 -22.54 -21.30
CA ALA A 71 0.58 -22.58 -22.49
C ALA A 71 -0.02 -21.23 -22.91
N GLY A 72 0.21 -20.15 -22.14
CA GLY A 72 -0.36 -18.83 -22.41
C GLY A 72 -1.87 -18.72 -22.15
N LEU A 73 -2.47 -19.61 -21.35
CA LEU A 73 -3.89 -19.59 -21.00
C LEU A 73 -4.18 -18.76 -19.74
N ILE A 74 -3.21 -18.72 -18.82
CA ILE A 74 -3.24 -17.91 -17.59
C ILE A 74 -2.17 -16.84 -17.70
N ASP A 75 -2.50 -15.61 -17.30
CA ASP A 75 -1.55 -14.51 -17.34
C ASP A 75 -0.37 -14.70 -16.36
N TRP A 76 0.82 -14.28 -16.78
CA TRP A 76 2.03 -14.34 -15.98
C TRP A 76 1.99 -13.39 -14.79
N GLU A 77 1.28 -12.27 -14.92
CA GLU A 77 1.14 -11.25 -13.87
C GLU A 77 -0.08 -11.49 -12.96
N ALA A 78 -1.03 -12.31 -13.40
CA ALA A 78 -2.29 -12.62 -12.69
C ALA A 78 -2.13 -13.23 -11.28
N ILE A 79 -1.09 -14.05 -11.07
CA ILE A 79 -0.85 -14.78 -9.80
C ILE A 79 0.60 -14.58 -9.35
N VAL A 80 0.82 -13.97 -8.20
CA VAL A 80 2.14 -13.53 -7.76
C VAL A 80 2.71 -14.41 -6.66
N ASP A 81 4.03 -14.62 -6.69
CA ASP A 81 4.81 -15.11 -5.55
C ASP A 81 5.53 -13.91 -4.93
N ARG A 82 4.97 -13.44 -3.81
CA ARG A 82 5.40 -12.21 -3.12
C ARG A 82 6.75 -12.34 -2.42
N THR A 83 7.33 -13.55 -2.37
CA THR A 83 8.57 -13.81 -1.62
C THR A 83 9.85 -13.43 -2.36
N ARG A 84 9.78 -12.99 -3.64
CA ARG A 84 10.95 -12.80 -4.50
C ARG A 84 10.91 -11.48 -5.28
N THR A 85 11.50 -10.43 -4.71
CA THR A 85 11.63 -9.11 -5.37
C THR A 85 13.06 -8.86 -5.86
N LEU A 86 13.19 -8.49 -7.15
CA LEU A 86 14.44 -7.97 -7.71
C LEU A 86 14.71 -6.58 -7.13
N ARG A 87 15.84 -6.40 -6.44
CA ARG A 87 16.25 -5.08 -5.93
C ARG A 87 17.04 -4.34 -6.99
N LYS A 88 16.55 -3.16 -7.40
CA LYS A 88 17.28 -2.20 -8.24
C LYS A 88 17.60 -0.97 -7.40
N PHE A 89 18.78 -0.37 -7.62
CA PHE A 89 19.10 0.92 -7.02
C PHE A 89 18.31 2.04 -7.72
N PRO A 90 17.84 3.05 -6.97
CA PRO A 90 17.28 4.27 -7.57
C PRO A 90 18.30 4.94 -8.50
N SER A 91 17.85 5.34 -9.69
CA SER A 91 18.63 6.09 -10.68
C SER A 91 17.71 7.08 -11.37
N TRP A 92 18.21 8.29 -11.64
CA TRP A 92 17.47 9.37 -12.28
C TRP A 92 18.23 9.89 -13.49
N ASP A 93 17.52 10.29 -14.53
CA ASP A 93 18.12 10.77 -15.77
C ASP A 93 18.60 12.22 -15.63
N THR A 94 17.86 13.05 -14.89
CA THR A 94 18.23 14.45 -14.60
C THR A 94 18.08 14.80 -13.12
N PRO A 95 18.75 15.88 -12.65
CA PRO A 95 18.51 16.42 -11.31
C PRO A 95 17.06 16.88 -11.08
N GLU A 96 16.38 17.34 -12.13
CA GLU A 96 14.97 17.72 -12.05
C GLU A 96 14.09 16.52 -11.73
N ASP A 97 14.34 15.36 -12.37
CA ASP A 97 13.61 14.12 -12.08
C ASP A 97 13.79 13.68 -10.63
N LEU A 98 14.98 13.85 -10.06
CA LEU A 98 15.24 13.59 -8.65
C LEU A 98 14.44 14.53 -7.75
N LEU A 99 14.42 15.84 -8.05
CA LEU A 99 13.67 16.82 -7.28
C LEU A 99 12.16 16.59 -7.36
N ARG A 100 11.63 16.27 -8.55
CA ARG A 100 10.24 15.86 -8.76
C ARG A 100 9.90 14.61 -7.97
N ALA A 101 10.76 13.59 -8.02
CA ALA A 101 10.57 12.37 -7.24
C ALA A 101 10.56 12.65 -5.73
N ALA A 102 11.47 13.50 -5.24
CA ALA A 102 11.53 13.89 -3.84
C ALA A 102 10.27 14.66 -3.40
N ALA A 103 9.78 15.59 -4.22
CA ALA A 103 8.55 16.33 -3.94
C ALA A 103 7.31 15.40 -3.90
N ASN A 104 7.20 14.48 -4.87
CA ASN A 104 6.09 13.54 -4.95
C ASN A 104 6.10 12.49 -3.81
N GLN A 105 7.29 12.08 -3.36
CA GLN A 105 7.47 11.12 -2.28
C GLN A 105 7.42 11.76 -0.89
N TYR A 106 7.44 13.09 -0.81
CA TYR A 106 7.36 13.78 0.47
C TYR A 106 6.12 13.31 1.22
N LYS A 107 6.30 12.89 2.46
CA LYS A 107 5.24 12.58 3.39
C LYS A 107 5.67 13.04 4.77
N VAL A 108 4.72 13.53 5.54
CA VAL A 108 4.93 13.78 6.96
C VAL A 108 4.51 12.53 7.73
N ASP A 109 5.07 12.31 8.91
CA ASP A 109 4.57 11.26 9.79
C ASP A 109 3.15 11.66 10.26
N MET A 110 2.15 10.94 9.75
CA MET A 110 0.73 11.18 10.08
C MET A 110 0.40 10.84 11.54
N TRP A 111 1.24 10.03 12.18
CA TRP A 111 1.08 9.54 13.53
C TRP A 111 1.85 10.36 14.58
N GLU A 112 2.66 11.34 14.16
CA GLU A 112 3.54 12.14 15.04
C GLU A 112 2.79 12.72 16.27
N ASN A 113 1.60 13.28 16.05
CA ASN A 113 0.78 13.92 17.08
C ASN A 113 -0.36 13.03 17.61
N GLN A 114 -0.48 11.81 17.11
CA GLN A 114 -1.58 10.91 17.47
C GLN A 114 -1.39 10.37 18.90
N PRO A 115 -2.48 10.20 19.67
CA PRO A 115 -2.41 9.70 21.05
C PRO A 115 -1.94 8.24 21.13
N ALA A 116 -1.96 7.51 20.01
CA ALA A 116 -1.54 6.12 19.92
C ALA A 116 -0.39 5.93 18.92
N HIS A 117 0.42 4.91 19.18
CA HIS A 117 1.32 4.29 18.20
C HIS A 117 0.74 2.94 17.82
N VAL A 118 0.28 2.81 16.58
CA VAL A 118 -0.42 1.63 16.07
C VAL A 118 0.50 0.87 15.12
N GLU A 119 0.59 -0.45 15.28
CA GLU A 119 1.22 -1.33 14.28
C GLU A 119 0.31 -2.51 13.93
N VAL A 120 0.35 -2.95 12.66
CA VAL A 120 -0.42 -4.11 12.19
C VAL A 120 0.50 -5.28 11.87
N TRP A 121 0.32 -6.38 12.60
CA TRP A 121 1.18 -7.55 12.55
C TRP A 121 0.41 -8.73 11.97
N VAL A 122 1.00 -9.43 11.01
CA VAL A 122 0.41 -10.63 10.39
C VAL A 122 1.34 -11.82 10.55
N GLU A 123 0.77 -12.96 10.95
CA GLU A 123 1.50 -14.21 11.08
C GLU A 123 2.15 -14.64 9.75
N LYS A 124 1.42 -14.49 8.65
CA LYS A 124 1.70 -15.12 7.37
C LYS A 124 2.25 -14.14 6.34
N ASP A 125 3.48 -14.38 5.89
CA ASP A 125 4.18 -13.52 4.91
C ASP A 125 3.43 -13.36 3.59
N ALA A 126 2.68 -14.37 3.16
CA ALA A 126 1.90 -14.31 1.91
C ALA A 126 0.81 -13.23 1.92
N LEU A 127 0.37 -12.81 3.11
CA LEU A 127 -0.66 -11.81 3.31
C LEU A 127 -0.11 -10.40 3.52
N ILE A 128 1.22 -10.22 3.56
CA ILE A 128 1.83 -8.93 3.89
C ILE A 128 1.40 -7.82 2.93
N ASP A 129 1.30 -8.08 1.62
CA ASP A 129 0.88 -7.06 0.65
C ASP A 129 -0.60 -6.66 0.84
N ILE A 130 -1.47 -7.57 1.28
CA ILE A 130 -2.88 -7.23 1.54
C ILE A 130 -2.98 -6.35 2.78
N VAL A 131 -2.20 -6.68 3.81
CA VAL A 131 -2.06 -5.87 5.02
C VAL A 131 -1.47 -4.50 4.66
N ALA A 132 -0.43 -4.48 3.83
CA ALA A 132 0.22 -3.25 3.39
C ALA A 132 -0.76 -2.33 2.68
N ASN A 133 -1.58 -2.86 1.75
CA ASN A 133 -2.61 -2.07 1.06
C ASN A 133 -3.62 -1.44 2.05
N ALA A 134 -4.04 -2.18 3.09
CA ALA A 134 -4.95 -1.66 4.11
C ALA A 134 -4.28 -0.59 4.99
N CYS A 135 -3.00 -0.80 5.33
CA CYS A 135 -2.23 0.10 6.18
C CYS A 135 -1.76 1.36 5.45
N GLU A 136 -1.54 1.31 4.13
CA GLU A 136 -1.02 2.40 3.32
C GLU A 136 -1.94 3.63 3.35
N VAL A 137 -3.26 3.40 3.41
CA VAL A 137 -4.27 4.46 3.50
C VAL A 137 -4.05 5.35 4.73
N TYR A 138 -3.60 4.74 5.83
CA TYR A 138 -3.39 5.38 7.12
C TYR A 138 -1.92 5.43 7.54
N ASP A 139 -0.99 5.21 6.60
CA ASP A 139 0.46 5.23 6.86
C ASP A 139 0.88 4.40 8.10
N VAL A 140 0.19 3.28 8.35
CA VAL A 140 0.43 2.43 9.52
C VAL A 140 1.60 1.47 9.27
N PRO A 141 2.60 1.42 10.17
CA PRO A 141 3.65 0.42 10.08
C PRO A 141 3.07 -1.00 10.17
N HIS A 142 3.53 -1.89 9.30
CA HIS A 142 3.08 -3.27 9.26
C HIS A 142 4.24 -4.26 9.26
N PHE A 143 4.01 -5.45 9.84
CA PHE A 143 5.04 -6.44 10.08
C PHE A 143 4.56 -7.87 9.81
N SER A 144 5.41 -8.67 9.17
CA SER A 144 5.20 -10.10 8.96
C SER A 144 5.99 -10.90 9.99
N CYS A 145 5.30 -11.63 10.86
CA CYS A 145 5.92 -12.43 11.93
C CYS A 145 6.62 -13.69 11.38
N ARG A 146 6.14 -14.21 10.24
CA ARG A 146 6.62 -15.44 9.59
C ARG A 146 6.62 -16.66 10.51
N GLY A 147 5.53 -16.86 11.24
CA GLY A 147 5.51 -17.80 12.35
C GLY A 147 5.99 -17.14 13.65
N TYR A 148 6.71 -17.88 14.49
CA TYR A 148 7.28 -17.36 15.72
C TYR A 148 8.36 -16.31 15.44
N THR A 149 8.12 -15.09 15.89
CA THR A 149 9.04 -13.96 15.73
C THR A 149 10.33 -14.20 16.50
N SER A 150 11.45 -13.78 15.90
CA SER A 150 12.77 -13.92 16.54
C SER A 150 12.89 -13.02 17.77
N GLN A 151 13.73 -13.40 18.74
CA GLN A 151 13.95 -12.56 19.93
C GLN A 151 14.52 -11.18 19.59
N SER A 152 15.39 -11.08 18.58
CA SER A 152 15.95 -9.80 18.15
C SER A 152 14.88 -8.84 17.65
N GLU A 153 13.94 -9.33 16.85
CA GLU A 153 12.81 -8.55 16.34
C GLU A 153 11.87 -8.13 17.48
N MET A 154 11.53 -9.05 18.39
CA MET A 154 10.69 -8.74 19.57
C MET A 154 11.34 -7.70 20.48
N TRP A 155 12.65 -7.79 20.70
CA TRP A 155 13.38 -6.81 21.50
C TRP A 155 13.40 -5.44 20.83
N GLN A 156 13.65 -5.38 19.51
CA GLN A 156 13.62 -4.13 18.74
C GLN A 156 12.24 -3.47 18.74
N ALA A 157 11.17 -4.26 18.55
CA ALA A 157 9.80 -3.78 18.64
C ALA A 157 9.52 -3.20 20.03
N ALA A 158 9.86 -3.93 21.10
CA ALA A 158 9.69 -3.44 22.47
C ALA A 158 10.48 -2.15 22.75
N GLN A 159 11.71 -2.00 22.24
CA GLN A 159 12.45 -0.74 22.42
C GLN A 159 11.79 0.43 21.67
N ARG A 160 11.26 0.19 20.47
CA ARG A 160 10.53 1.20 19.70
C ARG A 160 9.23 1.60 20.43
N PHE A 161 8.49 0.64 20.97
CA PHE A 161 7.27 0.88 21.73
C PHE A 161 7.54 1.69 22.99
N ARG A 162 8.56 1.33 23.76
CA ARG A 162 8.97 2.12 24.94
C ARG A 162 9.35 3.56 24.59
N SER A 163 10.00 3.78 23.45
CA SER A 163 10.30 5.14 22.98
C SER A 163 9.03 5.94 22.65
N ALA A 164 7.97 5.30 22.16
CA ALA A 164 6.68 5.96 21.90
C ALA A 164 5.88 6.18 23.20
N GLU A 165 5.95 5.26 24.16
CA GLU A 165 5.38 5.43 25.51
C GLU A 165 6.02 6.62 26.24
N GLU A 166 7.33 6.80 26.13
CA GLU A 166 8.06 7.96 26.69
C GLU A 166 7.60 9.29 26.08
N GLN A 167 7.01 9.27 24.88
CA GLN A 167 6.36 10.40 24.22
C GLN A 167 4.89 10.57 24.63
N GLY A 168 4.39 9.74 25.55
CA GLY A 168 3.01 9.77 26.05
C GLY A 168 2.00 9.08 25.13
N ARG A 169 2.45 8.27 24.17
CA ARG A 169 1.59 7.58 23.20
C ARG A 169 1.25 6.18 23.70
N GLY A 170 -0.03 5.80 23.67
CA GLY A 170 -0.46 4.44 23.97
C GLY A 170 -0.05 3.48 22.85
N ILE A 171 0.47 2.30 23.19
CA ILE A 171 0.92 1.33 22.17
C ILE A 171 -0.18 0.34 21.86
N VAL A 172 -0.49 0.19 20.57
CA VAL A 172 -1.50 -0.74 20.07
C VAL A 172 -0.88 -1.63 19.01
N VAL A 173 -0.98 -2.94 19.21
CA VAL A 173 -0.58 -3.93 18.20
C VAL A 173 -1.83 -4.68 17.74
N ILE A 174 -2.20 -4.44 16.49
CA ILE A 174 -3.29 -5.12 15.80
C ILE A 174 -2.69 -6.38 15.16
N HIS A 175 -3.18 -7.56 15.51
CA HIS A 175 -2.62 -8.83 15.07
C HIS A 175 -3.62 -9.67 14.27
N LEU A 176 -3.13 -10.25 13.17
CA LEU A 176 -3.82 -11.22 12.34
C LEU A 176 -3.06 -12.56 12.38
N GLY A 177 -3.70 -13.63 12.84
CA GLY A 177 -3.15 -14.99 12.83
C GLY A 177 -4.15 -16.06 12.41
N ASP A 178 -3.64 -17.24 12.07
CA ASP A 178 -4.46 -18.41 11.73
C ASP A 178 -5.20 -18.90 12.99
N HIS A 179 -6.44 -19.37 12.83
CA HIS A 179 -7.23 -19.96 13.92
C HIS A 179 -6.88 -21.45 14.05
N ASP A 180 -5.70 -21.70 14.61
CA ASP A 180 -5.18 -23.04 14.88
C ASP A 180 -4.38 -23.07 16.21
N PRO A 181 -3.93 -24.26 16.67
CA PRO A 181 -3.20 -24.36 17.94
C PRO A 181 -1.93 -23.50 18.01
N SER A 182 -1.22 -23.35 16.89
CA SER A 182 0.04 -22.60 16.83
C SER A 182 -0.22 -21.10 16.66
N GLY A 183 -1.14 -20.69 15.78
CA GLY A 183 -1.47 -19.30 15.53
C GLY A 183 -2.04 -18.58 16.75
N ILE A 184 -2.85 -19.26 17.57
CA ILE A 184 -3.34 -18.70 18.85
C ILE A 184 -2.19 -18.57 19.86
N ASP A 185 -1.32 -19.58 19.95
CA ASP A 185 -0.17 -19.54 20.87
C ASP A 185 0.84 -18.46 20.50
N MET A 186 1.04 -18.22 19.20
CA MET A 186 1.92 -17.18 18.69
C MET A 186 1.46 -15.77 19.08
N SER A 187 0.15 -15.48 19.03
CA SER A 187 -0.37 -14.20 19.54
C SER A 187 -0.02 -14.00 21.02
N ARG A 188 -0.21 -15.04 21.84
CA ARG A 188 0.12 -15.01 23.26
C ARG A 188 1.64 -14.88 23.49
N ASP A 189 2.47 -15.59 22.73
CA ASP A 189 3.94 -15.50 22.80
C ASP A 189 4.45 -14.10 22.43
N ILE A 190 3.84 -13.43 21.45
CA ILE A 190 4.16 -12.04 21.09
C ILE A 190 3.86 -11.11 22.26
N GLU A 191 2.64 -11.16 22.79
CA GLU A 191 2.21 -10.32 23.92
C GLU A 191 3.08 -10.55 25.17
N ASP A 192 3.30 -11.82 25.56
CA ASP A 192 4.13 -12.20 26.70
C ASP A 192 5.56 -11.66 26.57
N ARG A 193 6.14 -11.70 25.35
CA ARG A 193 7.51 -11.21 25.10
C ARG A 193 7.59 -9.69 25.09
N LEU A 194 6.62 -8.99 24.53
CA LEU A 194 6.58 -7.51 24.59
C LEU A 194 6.53 -7.04 26.04
N ASN A 195 5.65 -7.67 26.85
CA ASN A 195 5.55 -7.42 28.27
C ASN A 195 6.85 -7.76 29.02
N MET A 196 7.49 -8.89 28.69
CA MET A 196 8.78 -9.28 29.28
C MET A 196 9.89 -8.27 29.00
N PHE A 197 9.88 -7.63 27.82
CA PHE A 197 10.82 -6.57 27.46
C PHE A 197 10.39 -5.18 27.96
N GLY A 198 9.28 -5.10 28.70
CA GLY A 198 8.83 -3.89 29.40
C GLY A 198 8.09 -2.89 28.53
N ALA A 199 7.48 -3.33 27.41
CA ALA A 199 6.52 -2.53 26.65
C ALA A 199 5.10 -2.83 27.17
N ASP A 200 4.32 -1.79 27.46
CA ASP A 200 2.91 -1.86 27.86
C ASP A 200 2.04 -1.71 26.60
N VAL A 201 1.59 -2.86 26.08
CA VAL A 201 0.96 -2.94 24.76
C VAL A 201 -0.49 -3.38 24.89
N VAL A 202 -1.39 -2.63 24.26
CA VAL A 202 -2.74 -3.10 23.97
C VAL A 202 -2.66 -4.03 22.75
N PHE A 203 -2.59 -5.33 23.02
CA PHE A 203 -2.53 -6.35 21.97
C PHE A 203 -3.94 -6.78 21.54
N LYS A 204 -4.32 -6.51 20.29
CA LYS A 204 -5.63 -6.86 19.73
C LYS A 204 -5.50 -7.86 18.60
N ARG A 205 -5.91 -9.10 18.85
CA ARG A 205 -6.08 -10.10 17.78
C ARG A 205 -7.42 -9.89 17.08
N ILE A 206 -7.39 -9.32 15.87
CA ILE A 206 -8.61 -8.98 15.10
C ILE A 206 -9.02 -10.06 14.10
N ALA A 207 -8.14 -10.99 13.74
CA ALA A 207 -8.44 -12.09 12.85
C ALA A 207 -7.49 -13.27 13.08
N LEU A 208 -7.86 -14.51 12.77
CA LEU A 208 -9.21 -15.03 12.57
C LEU A 208 -9.75 -15.52 13.93
N ASN A 209 -10.85 -14.94 14.39
CA ASN A 209 -11.50 -15.27 15.67
C ASN A 209 -12.74 -16.17 15.47
N TRP A 210 -13.23 -16.79 16.55
CA TRP A 210 -14.29 -17.80 16.46
C TRP A 210 -15.63 -17.25 15.96
N ASP A 211 -15.99 -16.05 16.39
CA ASP A 211 -17.14 -15.30 15.89
C ASP A 211 -17.09 -15.05 14.38
N GLN A 212 -15.92 -14.67 13.86
CA GLN A 212 -15.70 -14.48 12.42
C GLN A 212 -15.75 -15.79 11.64
N ILE A 213 -15.34 -16.91 12.23
CA ILE A 213 -15.50 -18.24 11.62
C ILE A 213 -16.99 -18.58 11.47
N LEU A 214 -17.81 -18.26 12.47
CA LEU A 214 -19.25 -18.46 12.41
C LEU A 214 -19.93 -17.54 11.39
N GLU A 215 -19.44 -16.30 11.25
CA GLU A 215 -19.98 -15.30 10.32
C GLU A 215 -19.60 -15.61 8.86
N TYR A 216 -18.31 -15.79 8.58
CA TYR A 216 -17.81 -15.93 7.21
C TYR A 216 -17.81 -17.38 6.72
N THR A 217 -17.98 -18.34 7.62
CA THR A 217 -17.96 -19.79 7.30
C THR A 217 -16.79 -20.22 6.41
N PRO A 218 -15.53 -19.79 6.70
CA PRO A 218 -14.40 -20.14 5.85
C PRO A 218 -14.17 -21.66 5.85
N PRO A 219 -13.65 -22.23 4.74
CA PRO A 219 -13.41 -23.66 4.64
C PRO A 219 -12.44 -24.16 5.73
N PRO A 220 -12.83 -25.17 6.53
CA PRO A 220 -11.98 -25.71 7.58
C PRO A 220 -10.88 -26.62 7.02
N ASN A 221 -9.81 -26.75 7.78
CA ASN A 221 -8.74 -27.72 7.61
C ASN A 221 -8.70 -28.68 8.83
N PRO A 222 -8.26 -29.93 8.66
CA PRO A 222 -8.07 -30.83 9.79
C PRO A 222 -6.89 -30.37 10.65
N THR A 223 -7.11 -30.29 11.97
CA THR A 223 -6.07 -29.92 12.93
C THR A 223 -4.98 -30.99 12.96
N LYS A 224 -3.72 -30.58 12.85
CA LYS A 224 -2.57 -31.48 12.98
C LYS A 224 -2.42 -31.93 14.43
N LEU A 225 -2.86 -33.15 14.72
CA LEU A 225 -2.79 -33.78 16.05
C LEU A 225 -1.35 -34.01 16.57
N THR A 226 -0.35 -33.85 15.71
CA THR A 226 1.07 -33.94 16.09
C THR A 226 1.59 -32.67 16.74
N ASP A 227 0.85 -31.56 16.70
CA ASP A 227 1.19 -30.34 17.43
C ASP A 227 0.98 -30.58 18.93
N SER A 228 1.99 -30.30 19.75
CA SER A 228 1.92 -30.45 21.22
C SER A 228 0.81 -29.60 21.84
N ARG A 229 0.37 -28.54 21.16
CA ARG A 229 -0.67 -27.60 21.58
C ARG A 229 -2.07 -28.02 21.13
N SER A 230 -2.17 -29.04 20.27
CA SER A 230 -3.44 -29.48 19.68
C SER A 230 -4.45 -29.97 20.72
N SER A 231 -3.99 -30.55 21.84
CA SER A 231 -4.90 -31.16 22.83
C SER A 231 -5.85 -30.17 23.50
N ASP A 232 -5.35 -29.00 23.92
CA ASP A 232 -6.16 -27.95 24.54
C ASP A 232 -7.03 -27.22 23.53
N TYR A 233 -6.50 -27.01 22.32
CA TYR A 233 -7.26 -26.43 21.22
C TYR A 233 -8.44 -27.32 20.82
N VAL A 234 -8.21 -28.63 20.62
CA VAL A 234 -9.25 -29.59 20.25
C VAL A 234 -10.36 -29.67 21.29
N ARG A 235 -10.00 -29.54 22.57
CA ARG A 235 -10.99 -29.48 23.66
C ARG A 235 -11.91 -28.25 23.58
N LYS A 236 -11.40 -27.12 23.09
CA LYS A 236 -12.12 -25.84 23.03
C LYS A 236 -12.89 -25.65 21.73
N PHE A 237 -12.27 -25.98 20.60
CA PHE A 237 -12.74 -25.62 19.26
C PHE A 237 -12.99 -26.83 18.34
N GLY A 238 -12.61 -28.04 18.77
CA GLY A 238 -12.78 -29.27 18.00
C GLY A 238 -11.59 -29.58 17.09
N HIS A 239 -11.81 -30.50 16.14
CA HIS A 239 -10.73 -31.05 15.30
C HIS A 239 -10.43 -30.22 14.05
N GLU A 240 -11.06 -29.07 13.89
CA GLU A 240 -10.95 -28.20 12.72
C GLU A 240 -10.16 -26.92 13.06
N CYS A 241 -9.39 -26.46 12.08
CA CYS A 241 -8.64 -25.21 12.15
C CYS A 241 -8.84 -24.41 10.86
N TRP A 242 -8.58 -23.11 10.91
CA TRP A 242 -8.84 -22.20 9.80
C TRP A 242 -7.63 -21.31 9.53
N GLU A 243 -7.31 -21.14 8.26
CA GLU A 243 -6.24 -20.25 7.82
C GLU A 243 -6.81 -18.88 7.45
N LEU A 244 -6.06 -17.81 7.70
CA LEU A 244 -6.39 -16.45 7.26
C LEU A 244 -6.57 -16.34 5.74
N ASP A 245 -5.81 -17.13 4.98
CA ASP A 245 -5.89 -17.18 3.50
C ASP A 245 -7.28 -17.60 3.00
N ALA A 246 -8.13 -18.15 3.87
CA ALA A 246 -9.50 -18.52 3.55
C ALA A 246 -10.46 -17.32 3.56
N LEU A 247 -10.10 -16.21 4.22
CA LEU A 247 -10.85 -14.96 4.14
C LEU A 247 -10.54 -14.23 2.83
N SER A 248 -11.50 -13.47 2.32
CA SER A 248 -11.26 -12.62 1.15
C SER A 248 -10.34 -11.45 1.52
N PRO A 249 -9.49 -10.98 0.60
CA PRO A 249 -8.69 -9.77 0.79
C PRO A 249 -9.48 -8.56 1.31
N ASN A 250 -10.71 -8.35 0.83
CA ASN A 250 -11.56 -7.23 1.24
C ASN A 250 -11.98 -7.33 2.71
N VAL A 251 -12.30 -8.55 3.19
CA VAL A 251 -12.64 -8.76 4.61
C VAL A 251 -11.43 -8.47 5.48
N ILE A 252 -10.24 -8.98 5.11
CA ILE A 252 -9.00 -8.70 5.85
C ILE A 252 -8.71 -7.20 5.89
N ALA A 253 -8.81 -6.52 4.74
CA ALA A 253 -8.58 -5.09 4.65
C ALA A 253 -9.58 -4.29 5.50
N GLY A 254 -10.87 -4.63 5.44
CA GLY A 254 -11.91 -3.98 6.23
C GLY A 254 -11.69 -4.12 7.74
N LEU A 255 -11.36 -5.33 8.21
CA LEU A 255 -11.06 -5.57 9.63
C LEU A 255 -9.87 -4.73 10.12
N ILE A 256 -8.86 -4.54 9.26
CA ILE A 256 -7.68 -3.72 9.58
C ILE A 256 -8.06 -2.24 9.62
N THR A 257 -8.75 -1.73 8.60
CA THR A 257 -9.12 -0.32 8.51
C THR A 257 -10.05 0.08 9.66
N ASP A 258 -11.07 -0.73 9.92
CA ASP A 258 -12.06 -0.46 10.97
C ASP A 258 -11.38 -0.34 12.35
N GLU A 259 -10.41 -1.23 12.62
CA GLU A 259 -9.66 -1.20 13.88
C GLU A 259 -8.67 -0.03 13.96
N ILE A 260 -7.95 0.31 12.87
CA ILE A 260 -7.05 1.47 12.85
C ILE A 260 -7.81 2.77 13.13
N GLU A 261 -8.99 2.93 12.54
CA GLU A 261 -9.81 4.14 12.66
C GLU A 261 -10.24 4.44 14.10
N GLU A 262 -10.30 3.44 14.99
CA GLU A 262 -10.60 3.64 16.41
C GLU A 262 -9.54 4.46 17.15
N TYR A 263 -8.31 4.52 16.63
CA TYR A 263 -7.18 5.18 17.27
C TYR A 263 -6.78 6.50 16.62
N ILE A 264 -7.49 6.91 15.57
CA ILE A 264 -7.21 8.16 14.87
C ILE A 264 -7.97 9.32 15.54
N ASP A 265 -7.23 10.28 16.07
CA ASP A 265 -7.74 11.62 16.33
C ASP A 265 -7.88 12.36 14.99
N TRP A 266 -9.09 12.32 14.43
CA TRP A 266 -9.40 12.89 13.12
C TRP A 266 -9.17 14.40 13.00
N PRO A 267 -9.49 15.25 13.99
CA PRO A 267 -9.04 16.64 14.00
C PRO A 267 -7.53 16.78 13.79
N GLN A 268 -6.71 16.10 14.60
CA GLN A 268 -5.25 16.19 14.47
C GLN A 268 -4.74 15.60 13.14
N TRP A 269 -5.38 14.53 12.66
CA TRP A 269 -5.08 13.92 11.37
C TRP A 269 -5.29 14.91 10.21
N LYS A 270 -6.40 15.66 10.23
CA LYS A 270 -6.70 16.66 9.21
C LYS A 270 -5.72 17.82 9.24
N ASP A 271 -5.31 18.28 10.42
CA ASP A 271 -4.32 19.34 10.56
C ASP A 271 -2.94 18.89 10.03
N GLN A 272 -2.52 17.67 10.35
CA GLN A 272 -1.28 17.09 9.84
C GLN A 272 -1.33 16.91 8.31
N LYS A 273 -2.48 16.49 7.77
CA LYS A 273 -2.67 16.37 6.32
C LYS A 273 -2.59 17.73 5.62
N ALA A 274 -3.23 18.76 6.18
CA ALA A 274 -3.17 20.11 5.65
C ALA A 274 -1.73 20.67 5.65
N ARG A 275 -0.95 20.36 6.68
CA ARG A 275 0.49 20.67 6.75
C ARG A 275 1.26 19.97 5.63
N GLU A 276 1.07 18.67 5.46
CA GLU A 276 1.72 17.91 4.37
C GLU A 276 1.42 18.52 3.01
N ASP A 277 0.14 18.81 2.73
CA ASP A 277 -0.29 19.34 1.44
C ASP A 277 0.31 20.74 1.19
N TYR A 278 0.41 21.58 2.23
CA TYR A 278 1.10 22.87 2.14
C TYR A 278 2.60 22.72 1.85
N GLU A 279 3.29 21.83 2.57
CA GLU A 279 4.72 21.60 2.40
C GLU A 279 5.04 20.96 1.02
N LYS A 280 4.18 20.06 0.53
CA LYS A 280 4.24 19.52 -0.84
C LYS A 280 4.13 20.62 -1.88
N LYS A 281 3.17 21.53 -1.74
CA LYS A 281 3.03 22.69 -2.64
C LYS A 281 4.30 23.54 -2.66
N ALA A 282 4.88 23.80 -1.50
CA ALA A 282 6.13 24.55 -1.40
C ALA A 282 7.31 23.81 -2.08
N LEU A 283 7.40 22.48 -1.94
CA LEU A 283 8.41 21.68 -2.64
C LEU A 283 8.22 21.72 -4.15
N SER A 284 7.00 21.55 -4.66
CA SER A 284 6.68 21.65 -6.09
C SER A 284 7.10 23.00 -6.66
N GLN A 285 6.89 24.10 -5.92
CA GLN A 285 7.35 25.43 -6.33
C GLN A 285 8.88 25.50 -6.46
N ILE A 286 9.62 24.89 -5.53
CA ILE A 286 11.09 24.84 -5.60
C ILE A 286 11.55 24.07 -6.84
N VAL A 287 10.88 22.97 -7.18
CA VAL A 287 11.18 22.19 -8.39
C VAL A 287 10.95 23.02 -9.65
N TYR A 288 9.82 23.73 -9.71
CA TYR A 288 9.50 24.61 -10.84
C TYR A 288 10.53 25.72 -11.02
N GLU A 289 10.91 26.41 -9.94
CA GLU A 289 11.97 27.42 -9.97
C GLU A 289 13.31 26.86 -10.44
N TYR A 290 13.65 25.62 -10.05
CA TYR A 290 14.87 24.96 -10.47
C TYR A 290 14.84 24.66 -11.98
N SER A 291 13.72 24.14 -12.49
CA SER A 291 13.54 23.82 -13.92
C SER A 291 13.81 25.05 -14.79
N ILE A 292 13.21 26.20 -14.43
CA ILE A 292 13.38 27.48 -15.15
C ILE A 292 14.85 27.98 -15.12
N LYS A 293 15.51 27.90 -13.96
CA LYS A 293 16.93 28.32 -13.83
C LYS A 293 17.86 27.41 -14.63
N SER A 294 17.59 26.10 -14.61
CA SER A 294 18.43 25.09 -15.26
C SER A 294 18.34 25.11 -16.80
N THR A 295 17.20 25.54 -17.35
CA THR A 295 16.97 25.69 -18.80
C THR A 295 17.45 27.03 -19.37
N GLY A 296 18.04 27.91 -18.54
CA GLY A 296 18.63 29.18 -18.98
C GLY A 296 17.61 30.28 -19.27
N GLY A 297 16.46 30.28 -18.59
CA GLY A 297 15.44 31.32 -18.73
C GLY A 297 14.02 30.78 -18.86
N GLY A 298 13.86 29.54 -19.32
CA GLY A 298 12.58 29.03 -19.83
C GLY A 298 12.35 29.39 -21.30
N GLU A 299 11.17 29.07 -21.82
CA GLU A 299 10.82 29.33 -23.22
C GLU A 299 10.60 30.84 -23.44
N ARG A 300 11.07 31.38 -24.59
CA ARG A 300 10.85 32.80 -24.90
C ARG A 300 9.44 33.00 -25.44
N ARG A 301 8.57 33.61 -24.63
CA ARG A 301 7.21 33.99 -25.01
C ARG A 301 7.19 35.45 -25.48
N THR A 302 6.26 35.79 -26.37
CA THR A 302 6.10 37.16 -26.91
C THR A 302 4.86 37.81 -26.31
N CYS A 303 5.02 38.97 -25.68
CA CYS A 303 3.92 39.80 -25.19
C CYS A 303 3.79 41.06 -26.06
N ARG A 304 2.57 41.53 -26.31
CA ARG A 304 2.31 42.81 -26.99
C ARG A 304 1.82 43.84 -25.98
N CYS A 305 2.50 44.98 -25.91
CA CYS A 305 2.11 46.06 -25.01
C CYS A 305 0.83 46.74 -25.49
N TYR A 306 -0.20 46.86 -24.63
CA TYR A 306 -1.44 47.55 -24.97
C TYR A 306 -1.27 49.06 -25.24
N GLN A 307 -0.24 49.68 -24.64
CA GLN A 307 -0.04 51.13 -24.74
C GLN A 307 0.78 51.55 -25.97
N CYS A 308 1.88 50.85 -26.25
CA CYS A 308 2.76 51.19 -27.37
C CYS A 308 2.65 50.23 -28.57
N GLU A 309 1.81 49.19 -28.44
CA GLU A 309 1.55 48.14 -29.42
C GLU A 309 2.78 47.33 -29.87
N ARG A 310 3.94 47.52 -29.22
CA ARG A 310 5.17 46.79 -29.53
C ARG A 310 5.17 45.42 -28.88
N GLU A 311 5.70 44.47 -29.62
CA GLU A 311 6.00 43.13 -29.12
C GLU A 311 7.35 43.14 -28.41
N PHE A 312 7.42 42.46 -27.27
CA PHE A 312 8.65 42.20 -26.53
C PHE A 312 8.67 40.76 -26.03
N GLN A 313 9.89 40.22 -25.92
CA GLN A 313 10.08 38.87 -25.41
C GLN A 313 10.24 38.89 -23.90
N TYR A 314 9.67 37.90 -23.25
CA TYR A 314 9.90 37.59 -21.85
C TYR A 314 10.16 36.09 -21.71
N THR A 315 10.63 35.69 -20.55
CA THR A 315 11.02 34.33 -20.22
C THR A 315 10.23 33.86 -19.00
N ASP A 316 10.16 32.54 -18.77
CA ASP A 316 9.50 32.00 -17.56
C ASP A 316 10.18 32.53 -16.27
N SER A 317 11.45 32.93 -16.36
CA SER A 317 12.19 33.58 -15.27
C SER A 317 11.69 35.00 -14.96
N ASP A 318 11.19 35.71 -15.97
CA ASP A 318 10.56 37.02 -15.78
C ASP A 318 9.23 36.84 -15.03
N ILE A 319 8.41 35.83 -15.36
CA ILE A 319 7.14 35.52 -14.67
C ILE A 319 7.35 35.25 -13.18
N LEU A 320 8.29 34.36 -12.83
CA LEU A 320 8.59 34.03 -11.42
C LEU A 320 8.99 35.25 -10.58
N PHE A 321 9.71 36.20 -11.18
CA PHE A 321 10.03 37.46 -10.51
C PHE A 321 8.76 38.21 -10.13
N PHE A 322 7.77 38.29 -11.03
CA PHE A 322 6.52 38.99 -10.78
C PHE A 322 5.60 38.26 -9.80
N GLU A 323 5.46 36.93 -9.90
CA GLU A 323 4.69 36.12 -8.95
C GLU A 323 5.20 36.26 -7.52
N LYS A 324 6.52 36.24 -7.32
CA LYS A 324 7.16 36.44 -6.01
C LYS A 324 6.79 37.78 -5.36
N TYR A 325 6.42 38.79 -6.15
CA TYR A 325 6.05 40.12 -5.67
C TYR A 325 4.55 40.43 -5.87
N GLU A 326 3.70 39.43 -6.17
CA GLU A 326 2.26 39.59 -6.41
C GLU A 326 1.94 40.61 -7.53
N LEU A 327 2.80 40.68 -8.55
CA LEU A 327 2.65 41.60 -9.67
C LEU A 327 1.94 40.91 -10.84
N ASN A 328 0.74 41.39 -11.22
CA ASN A 328 -0.02 40.86 -12.36
C ASN A 328 0.36 41.50 -13.71
N CYS A 329 1.50 42.17 -13.80
CA CYS A 329 1.86 42.99 -14.94
C CYS A 329 3.35 42.92 -15.29
N LEU A 330 3.63 42.84 -16.60
CA LEU A 330 4.96 42.99 -17.18
C LEU A 330 5.23 44.48 -17.44
N VAL A 331 6.45 44.94 -17.16
CA VAL A 331 6.89 46.29 -17.56
C VAL A 331 7.37 46.24 -19.00
N CYS A 332 6.69 46.94 -19.90
CA CYS A 332 7.15 47.04 -21.28
C CYS A 332 8.55 47.68 -21.33
N PRO A 333 9.58 47.04 -21.90
CA PRO A 333 10.94 47.57 -21.89
C PRO A 333 11.06 48.89 -22.67
N GLU A 334 10.19 49.07 -23.67
CA GLU A 334 10.18 50.20 -24.61
C GLU A 334 9.54 51.46 -24.02
N CYS A 335 8.38 51.34 -23.39
CA CYS A 335 7.62 52.49 -22.88
C CYS A 335 7.53 52.57 -21.35
N LYS A 336 8.03 51.56 -20.62
CA LYS A 336 8.02 51.44 -19.16
C LYS A 336 6.63 51.38 -18.52
N GLU A 337 5.59 51.17 -19.31
CA GLU A 337 4.21 51.01 -18.85
C GLU A 337 3.90 49.55 -18.47
N LEU A 338 2.98 49.38 -17.51
CA LEU A 338 2.51 48.06 -17.06
C LEU A 338 1.52 47.47 -18.05
N THR A 339 1.73 46.22 -18.43
CA THR A 339 0.84 45.46 -19.33
C THR A 339 0.35 44.22 -18.59
N GLU A 340 -0.95 43.94 -18.58
CA GLU A 340 -1.51 42.72 -17.98
C GLU A 340 -0.84 41.48 -18.56
N VAL A 341 -0.39 40.58 -17.68
CA VAL A 341 0.21 39.30 -18.11
C VAL A 341 -0.90 38.34 -18.46
N ILE A 342 -1.24 38.26 -19.74
CA ILE A 342 -2.24 37.31 -20.27
C ILE A 342 -1.84 35.84 -19.97
N ASP A 343 -0.53 35.60 -19.78
CA ASP A 343 0.07 34.27 -19.65
C ASP A 343 0.31 33.82 -18.20
N ALA A 344 0.14 34.69 -17.19
CA ALA A 344 0.25 34.28 -15.79
C ALA A 344 -0.89 33.31 -15.45
N ASP A 345 -2.09 33.53 -15.99
CA ASP A 345 -3.22 32.61 -15.87
C ASP A 345 -2.99 31.28 -16.63
N VAL A 346 -2.16 31.28 -17.68
CA VAL A 346 -1.80 30.06 -18.42
C VAL A 346 -0.70 29.30 -17.69
N ALA A 347 0.34 29.98 -17.19
CA ALA A 347 1.36 29.38 -16.33
C ALA A 347 0.74 28.81 -15.05
N ARG A 348 -0.19 29.53 -14.42
CA ARG A 348 -0.99 29.07 -13.28
C ARG A 348 -1.82 27.83 -13.63
N LYS A 349 -2.47 27.81 -14.81
CA LYS A 349 -3.17 26.62 -15.31
C LYS A 349 -2.26 25.46 -15.67
N GLU A 350 -1.08 25.71 -16.23
CA GLU A 350 -0.08 24.69 -16.52
C GLU A 350 0.46 24.11 -15.21
N LEU A 351 0.66 24.93 -14.19
CA LEU A 351 1.02 24.49 -12.85
C LEU A 351 -0.11 23.73 -12.14
N GLU A 352 -1.35 24.19 -12.24
CA GLU A 352 -2.56 23.49 -11.77
C GLU A 352 -2.71 22.12 -12.44
N ASN A 353 -2.46 22.03 -13.76
CA ASN A 353 -2.61 20.80 -14.52
C ASN A 353 -1.42 19.82 -14.36
N GLU A 354 -0.19 20.33 -14.27
CA GLU A 354 1.03 19.51 -14.19
C GLU A 354 1.35 19.10 -12.74
N TYR A 355 0.99 19.94 -11.75
CA TYR A 355 1.33 19.73 -10.34
C TYR A 355 0.12 19.67 -9.39
N GLY A 356 -1.11 19.87 -9.88
CA GLY A 356 -2.34 19.72 -9.07
C GLY A 356 -2.54 20.81 -8.01
N VAL A 357 -1.98 22.01 -8.20
CA VAL A 357 -1.96 23.08 -7.20
C VAL A 357 -2.97 24.18 -7.55
N ASP A 358 -4.05 24.32 -6.77
CA ASP A 358 -4.94 25.50 -6.80
C ASP A 358 -4.25 26.68 -6.09
N PHE A 359 -4.04 27.80 -6.82
CA PHE A 359 -3.22 28.96 -6.41
C PHE A 359 -4.02 30.17 -5.95
#